data_AF-A0A2N9NP76-F1
#
_entry.id   AF-A0A2N9NP76-F1
#
_cell.length_a   1.000
_cell.length_b   1.000
_cell.length_c   1.000
_cell.angle_alpha   90.00
_cell.angle_beta   90.00
_cell.angle_gamma   90.00
#
_symmetry.space_group_name_H-M   'P 1'
#
loop_
_entity.id
_entity.type
_entity.pdbx_description
1 polymer ?
#
loop_
_entity_poly.entity_id
_entity_poly.type
_entity_poly.pdbx_seq_one_letter_code
_entity_poly.pdbx_strand_id
1 'polypeptide(L)'
;MKIRVSQPKGAAFTLIEMMIVVAVIGLLSAIAIPSFAHSRDSARLNAIYNNLRLVEAAKEQWALENNLTTGAPVSSVSTLSLYFRGGQFQNVVGETYVPNAIGTTAVAELPAGTPLGPFGPGAAIPAP
;
A
#
# COMPACT_ATOMS: atom_id res chain seq x y z
N MET A 1 69.22 0.15 4.44
CA MET A 1 68.54 -0.94 3.69
C MET A 1 67.12 -0.48 3.39
N LYS A 2 66.77 -0.18 2.13
CA LYS A 2 65.42 0.30 1.73
C LYS A 2 64.62 -0.90 1.21
N ILE A 3 63.61 -1.34 1.96
CA ILE A 3 62.69 -2.41 1.55
C ILE A 3 61.65 -1.79 0.60
N ARG A 4 61.58 -2.28 -0.65
CA ARG A 4 60.52 -1.90 -1.60
C ARG A 4 59.35 -2.86 -1.42
N VAL A 5 58.21 -2.33 -0.98
CA VAL A 5 56.94 -3.08 -0.93
C VAL A 5 56.36 -3.08 -2.35
N SER A 6 56.23 -4.26 -2.95
CA SER A 6 55.54 -4.45 -4.23
C SER A 6 54.04 -4.34 -3.99
N GLN A 7 53.41 -3.28 -4.51
CA GLN A 7 51.97 -3.11 -4.48
C GLN A 7 51.32 -4.14 -5.41
N PRO A 8 50.31 -4.92 -4.96
CA PRO A 8 49.61 -5.85 -5.83
C PRO A 8 48.89 -5.07 -6.93
N LYS A 9 49.06 -5.49 -8.18
CA LYS A 9 48.31 -4.95 -9.32
C LYS A 9 46.83 -5.29 -9.13
N GLY A 10 45.98 -4.30 -8.93
CA GLY A 10 44.53 -4.49 -8.89
C GLY A 10 44.05 -5.11 -10.19
N ALA A 11 43.20 -6.14 -10.10
CA ALA A 11 42.57 -6.76 -11.26
C ALA A 11 41.68 -5.74 -11.96
N ALA A 12 41.94 -5.46 -13.24
CA ALA A 12 41.08 -4.64 -14.08
C ALA A 12 39.97 -5.51 -14.67
N PHE A 13 38.73 -5.05 -14.55
CA PHE A 13 37.55 -5.74 -15.07
C PHE A 13 37.54 -5.71 -16.60
N THR A 14 37.17 -6.81 -17.25
CA THR A 14 37.14 -6.89 -18.72
C THR A 14 35.80 -6.38 -19.28
N LEU A 15 35.84 -5.89 -20.53
CA LEU A 15 34.61 -5.48 -21.23
C LEU A 15 33.65 -6.66 -21.40
N ILE A 16 34.17 -7.87 -21.67
CA ILE A 16 33.34 -9.06 -21.87
C ILE A 16 32.63 -9.51 -20.60
N GLU A 17 33.27 -9.38 -19.43
CA GLU A 17 32.62 -9.66 -18.15
C GLU A 17 31.44 -8.71 -17.92
N MET A 18 31.61 -7.42 -18.21
CA MET A 18 30.50 -6.46 -18.08
C MET A 18 29.38 -6.73 -19.08
N MET A 19 29.69 -7.17 -20.31
CA MET A 19 28.67 -7.53 -21.32
C MET A 19 27.76 -8.68 -20.85
N ILE A 20 28.34 -9.74 -20.26
CA ILE A 20 27.56 -10.89 -19.78
C ILE A 20 26.71 -10.48 -18.57
N VAL A 21 27.28 -9.69 -17.66
CA VAL A 21 26.57 -9.24 -16.44
C VAL A 21 25.34 -8.42 -16.79
N VAL A 22 25.46 -7.42 -17.68
CA VAL A 22 24.30 -6.60 -18.07
C VAL A 22 23.27 -7.41 -18.85
N ALA A 23 23.68 -8.41 -19.63
CA ALA A 23 22.76 -9.29 -20.34
C ALA A 23 21.89 -10.12 -19.37
N VAL A 24 22.49 -10.70 -18.33
CA VAL A 24 21.74 -11.48 -17.32
C VAL A 24 20.86 -10.58 -16.47
N ILE A 25 21.35 -9.42 -16.01
CA ILE A 25 20.54 -8.45 -15.25
C ILE A 25 19.37 -7.94 -16.09
N GLY A 26 19.58 -7.69 -17.38
CA GLY A 26 18.53 -7.27 -18.30
C GLY A 26 17.42 -8.32 -18.43
N LEU A 27 17.78 -9.59 -18.59
CA LEU A 27 16.81 -10.69 -18.66
C LEU A 27 16.00 -10.83 -17.36
N LEU A 28 16.67 -10.80 -16.21
CA LEU A 28 15.98 -10.91 -14.91
C LEU A 28 15.06 -9.71 -14.65
N SER A 29 15.54 -8.50 -14.96
CA SER A 29 14.78 -7.26 -14.73
C SER A 29 13.52 -7.18 -15.60
N ALA A 30 13.58 -7.69 -16.84
CA ALA A 30 12.44 -7.70 -17.75
C ALA A 30 11.22 -8.46 -17.18
N ILE A 31 11.44 -9.54 -16.43
CA ILE A 31 10.37 -10.33 -15.80
C ILE A 31 10.04 -9.80 -14.41
N ALA A 32 11.06 -9.38 -13.65
CA ALA A 32 10.89 -8.96 -12.26
C ALA A 32 10.11 -7.63 -12.12
N ILE A 33 10.38 -6.64 -12.97
CA ILE A 33 9.77 -5.30 -12.88
C ILE A 33 8.23 -5.32 -12.97
N PRO A 34 7.61 -5.92 -14.00
CA PRO A 34 6.14 -5.91 -14.10
C PRO A 34 5.47 -6.71 -12.98
N SER A 35 6.05 -7.85 -12.60
CA SER A 35 5.55 -8.67 -11.49
C SER A 35 5.61 -7.93 -10.15
N PHE A 36 6.71 -7.22 -9.89
CA PHE A 36 6.88 -6.42 -8.69
C PHE A 36 5.89 -5.24 -8.63
N ALA A 37 5.66 -4.56 -9.75
CA ALA A 37 4.66 -3.48 -9.82
C ALA A 37 3.25 -3.99 -9.46
N HIS A 38 2.83 -5.11 -10.05
CA HIS A 38 1.54 -5.73 -9.74
C HIS A 38 1.44 -6.21 -8.28
N SER A 39 2.50 -6.83 -7.75
CA SER A 39 2.55 -7.28 -6.36
C SER A 39 2.41 -6.13 -5.37
N ARG A 40 3.03 -4.98 -5.67
CA ARG A 40 2.91 -3.77 -4.84
C ARG A 40 1.49 -3.23 -4.81
N ASP A 41 0.82 -3.18 -5.96
CA ASP A 41 -0.56 -2.67 -6.02
C ASP A 41 -1.53 -3.60 -5.32
N SER A 42 -1.38 -4.92 -5.47
CA SER A 42 -2.13 -5.92 -4.71
C SER A 42 -1.91 -5.81 -3.20
N ALA A 43 -0.67 -5.59 -2.75
CA ALA A 43 -0.35 -5.40 -1.34
C ALA A 43 -0.99 -4.13 -0.77
N ARG A 44 -0.96 -3.02 -1.52
CA ARG A 44 -1.61 -1.76 -1.14
C ARG A 44 -3.12 -1.92 -1.04
N LEU A 45 -3.74 -2.56 -2.03
CA LEU A 45 -5.17 -2.83 -2.06
C LEU A 45 -5.61 -3.74 -0.90
N ASN A 46 -4.82 -4.77 -0.56
CA ASN A 46 -5.06 -5.59 0.62
C ASN A 46 -4.95 -4.80 1.94
N ALA A 47 -4.04 -3.83 2.03
CA ALA A 47 -3.94 -2.96 3.19
C ALA A 47 -5.17 -2.04 3.32
N ILE A 48 -5.65 -1.46 2.21
CA ILE A 48 -6.89 -0.67 2.19
C ILE A 48 -8.09 -1.53 2.61
N TYR A 49 -8.21 -2.77 2.12
CA TYR A 49 -9.27 -3.68 2.55
C TYR A 49 -9.19 -4.03 4.03
N ASN A 50 -8.00 -4.17 4.59
CA ASN A 50 -7.85 -4.37 6.04
C ASN A 50 -8.35 -3.14 6.80
N ASN A 51 -7.93 -1.94 6.41
CA ASN A 51 -8.41 -0.70 7.01
C ASN A 51 -9.94 -0.54 6.90
N LEU A 52 -10.53 -0.89 5.75
CA LEU A 52 -11.99 -0.88 5.57
C LEU A 52 -12.70 -1.86 6.52
N ARG A 53 -12.15 -3.06 6.74
CA ARG A 53 -12.69 -3.99 7.75
C ARG A 53 -12.62 -3.43 9.17
N LEU A 54 -11.54 -2.70 9.50
CA LEU A 54 -11.43 -2.02 10.79
C LEU A 54 -12.50 -0.92 10.91
N VAL A 55 -12.73 -0.15 9.85
CA VAL A 55 -13.78 0.89 9.81
C VAL A 55 -15.17 0.28 9.97
N GLU A 56 -15.46 -0.83 9.30
CA GLU A 56 -16.74 -1.56 9.45
C GLU A 56 -16.94 -2.05 10.88
N ALA A 57 -15.95 -2.74 11.44
CA ALA A 57 -16.03 -3.24 12.81
C ALA A 57 -16.22 -2.10 13.83
N ALA A 58 -15.48 -1.00 13.66
CA ALA A 58 -15.62 0.18 14.51
C ALA A 58 -16.99 0.84 14.37
N LYS A 59 -17.52 0.92 13.15
CA LYS A 59 -18.85 1.47 12.85
C LYS A 59 -19.95 0.65 13.52
N GLU A 60 -19.88 -0.68 13.46
CA GLU A 60 -20.81 -1.58 14.13
C GLU A 60 -20.73 -1.46 15.66
N GLN A 61 -19.52 -1.42 16.21
CA GLN A 61 -19.32 -1.24 17.65
C GLN A 61 -19.89 0.08 18.16
N TRP A 62 -19.61 1.18 17.44
CA TRP A 62 -20.14 2.50 17.77
C TRP A 62 -21.67 2.52 17.71
N ALA A 63 -22.27 1.87 16.71
CA ALA A 63 -23.72 1.78 16.59
C ALA A 63 -24.35 1.02 17.76
N LEU A 64 -23.74 -0.11 18.18
CA LEU A 64 -24.21 -0.90 19.32
C LEU A 64 -24.15 -0.11 20.63
N GLU A 65 -23.06 0.60 20.89
CA GLU A 65 -22.89 1.40 22.11
C GLU A 65 -23.86 2.58 22.18
N ASN A 66 -24.17 3.19 21.04
CA ASN A 66 -25.05 4.35 20.96
C ASN A 66 -26.51 4.01 20.64
N ASN A 67 -26.88 2.72 20.65
CA ASN A 67 -28.23 2.23 20.29
C ASN A 67 -28.72 2.77 18.94
N LEU A 68 -27.83 2.86 17.96
CA LEU A 68 -28.12 3.37 16.62
C LEU A 68 -28.54 2.23 15.69
N THR A 69 -29.49 2.53 14.82
CA THR A 69 -30.01 1.59 13.83
C THR A 69 -29.46 1.89 12.43
N THR A 70 -29.71 0.98 11.49
CA THR A 70 -29.46 1.18 10.06
C THR A 70 -29.97 2.54 9.59
N GLY A 71 -29.14 3.24 8.80
CA GLY A 71 -29.45 4.58 8.29
C GLY A 71 -28.96 5.74 9.16
N ALA A 72 -28.52 5.48 10.40
CA ALA A 72 -27.89 6.52 11.21
C ALA A 72 -26.59 7.02 10.53
N PRO A 73 -26.41 8.35 10.37
CA PRO A 73 -25.26 8.90 9.67
C PRO A 73 -23.98 8.76 10.52
N VAL A 74 -22.88 8.40 9.87
CA VAL A 74 -21.52 8.46 10.45
C VAL A 74 -20.78 9.60 9.76
N SER A 75 -20.65 10.74 10.44
CA SER A 75 -20.16 11.98 9.85
C SER A 75 -18.73 11.91 9.30
N SER A 76 -17.89 11.08 9.93
CA SER A 76 -16.48 10.91 9.52
C SER A 76 -15.86 9.71 10.23
N VAL A 77 -14.74 9.22 9.68
CA VAL A 77 -13.93 8.18 10.32
C VAL A 77 -13.39 8.61 11.69
N SER A 78 -13.24 9.92 11.95
CA SER A 78 -12.79 10.42 13.25
C SER A 78 -13.81 10.19 14.37
N THR A 79 -15.10 10.03 14.04
CA THR A 79 -16.14 9.65 15.02
C THR A 79 -15.84 8.27 15.61
N LEU A 80 -15.15 7.43 14.84
CA LEU A 80 -14.82 6.06 15.18
C LEU A 80 -13.44 5.92 15.85
N SER A 81 -12.74 7.03 16.16
CA SER A 81 -11.35 7.00 16.64
C SER A 81 -11.17 6.18 17.91
N LEU A 82 -12.16 6.17 18.80
CA LEU A 82 -12.11 5.40 20.05
C LEU A 82 -12.05 3.88 19.84
N TYR A 83 -12.51 3.40 18.68
CA TYR A 83 -12.56 1.98 18.35
C TYR A 83 -11.36 1.52 17.52
N PHE A 84 -10.45 2.44 17.15
CA PHE A 84 -9.19 2.10 16.50
C PHE A 84 -8.05 2.01 17.52
N ARG A 85 -7.20 0.99 17.37
CA ARG A 85 -5.95 0.91 18.13
C ARG A 85 -5.08 2.12 17.78
N GLY A 86 -4.86 3.01 18.75
CA GLY A 86 -4.08 4.24 18.57
C GLY A 86 -4.87 5.41 17.97
N GLY A 87 -6.20 5.33 17.89
CA GLY A 87 -7.05 6.43 17.46
C GLY A 87 -7.19 6.61 15.95
N GLN A 88 -6.24 6.08 15.17
CA GLN A 88 -6.15 6.24 13.72
C GLN A 88 -5.43 5.05 13.09
N PHE A 89 -5.63 4.85 11.79
CA PHE A 89 -4.84 3.96 10.96
C PHE A 89 -4.18 4.76 9.83
N GLN A 90 -3.10 4.22 9.26
CA GLN A 90 -2.35 4.90 8.22
C GLN A 90 -3.03 4.70 6.86
N ASN A 91 -3.09 5.76 6.07
CA ASN A 91 -3.46 5.69 4.66
C ASN A 91 -2.32 5.04 3.85
N VAL A 92 -2.68 4.45 2.72
CA VAL A 92 -1.75 3.64 1.91
C VAL A 92 -1.28 4.42 0.68
N VAL A 93 -2.21 5.09 0.00
CA VAL A 93 -2.00 5.84 -1.25
C VAL A 93 -2.60 7.25 -1.23
N GLY A 94 -2.97 7.75 -0.05
CA GLY A 94 -3.61 9.06 0.11
C GLY A 94 -5.13 9.02 0.06
N GLU A 95 -5.73 7.83 0.13
CA GLU A 95 -7.17 7.62 0.10
C GLU A 95 -7.89 8.17 1.33
N THR A 96 -9.16 8.55 1.13
CA THR A 96 -10.06 9.01 2.21
C THR A 96 -11.07 7.92 2.53
N TYR A 97 -11.15 7.54 3.81
CA TYR A 97 -12.11 6.52 4.26
C TYR A 97 -13.43 7.17 4.63
N VAL A 98 -14.50 6.74 3.95
CA VAL A 98 -15.87 7.19 4.15
C VAL A 98 -16.66 6.05 4.78
N PRO A 99 -16.98 6.11 6.08
CA PRO A 99 -17.67 5.02 6.76
C PRO A 99 -19.09 4.75 6.24
N ASN A 100 -19.72 5.76 5.63
CA ASN A 100 -21.14 5.78 5.26
C ASN A 100 -22.09 5.56 6.46
N ALA A 101 -23.39 5.68 6.22
CA ALA A 101 -24.39 5.42 7.25
C ALA A 101 -24.34 3.96 7.74
N ILE A 102 -24.81 3.71 8.96
CA ILE A 102 -24.91 2.35 9.51
C ILE A 102 -25.70 1.45 8.55
N GLY A 103 -25.16 0.27 8.24
CA GLY A 103 -25.73 -0.69 7.29
C GLY A 103 -25.49 -0.36 5.80
N THR A 104 -24.79 0.73 5.48
CA THR A 104 -24.22 0.97 4.14
C THR A 104 -22.73 0.67 4.17
N THR A 105 -22.21 -0.01 3.17
CA THR A 105 -20.78 -0.37 3.07
C THR A 105 -19.89 0.87 3.03
N ALA A 106 -18.84 0.88 3.85
CA ALA A 106 -17.80 1.90 3.84
C ALA A 106 -16.98 1.81 2.55
N VAL A 107 -16.46 2.95 2.12
CA VAL A 107 -15.64 3.05 0.93
C VAL A 107 -14.34 3.79 1.22
N ALA A 108 -13.29 3.46 0.49
CA ALA A 108 -12.06 4.24 0.43
C ALA A 108 -12.00 4.97 -0.91
N GLU A 109 -12.09 6.29 -0.88
CA GLU A 109 -12.02 7.14 -2.06
C GLU A 109 -10.56 7.42 -2.42
N LEU A 110 -10.13 6.94 -3.59
CA LEU A 110 -8.78 7.18 -4.09
C LEU A 110 -8.61 8.66 -4.49
N PRO A 111 -7.38 9.20 -4.42
CA PRO A 111 -7.09 10.51 -5.00
C PRO A 111 -7.31 10.54 -6.53
N ALA A 112 -7.71 11.69 -7.06
CA ALA A 112 -8.03 11.89 -8.49
C ALA A 112 -6.86 11.61 -9.46
N GLY A 113 -5.63 11.44 -8.97
CA GLY A 113 -4.44 11.12 -9.78
C GLY A 113 -3.85 9.73 -9.52
N THR A 114 -4.44 8.94 -8.63
CA THR A 114 -3.81 7.69 -8.15
C THR A 114 -4.67 6.48 -8.50
N PRO A 115 -4.36 5.75 -9.60
CA PRO A 115 -4.98 4.46 -9.85
C PRO A 115 -4.42 3.40 -8.89
N LEU A 116 -5.20 2.35 -8.64
CA LEU A 116 -4.75 1.22 -7.84
C LEU A 116 -5.35 -0.10 -8.34
N GLY A 117 -4.51 -0.97 -8.91
CA GLY A 117 -4.95 -2.27 -9.42
C GLY A 117 -6.08 -2.11 -10.45
N PRO A 118 -7.28 -2.69 -10.21
CA PRO A 118 -8.42 -2.55 -11.12
C PRO A 118 -9.16 -1.20 -11.00
N PHE A 119 -8.84 -0.39 -9.99
CA PHE A 119 -9.54 0.86 -9.70
C PHE A 119 -8.87 2.05 -10.39
N GLY A 120 -9.65 2.82 -11.15
CA GLY A 120 -9.19 4.06 -11.78
C GLY A 120 -8.92 5.18 -10.78
N PRO A 121 -8.28 6.28 -11.20
CA PRO A 121 -8.08 7.45 -10.36
C PRO A 121 -9.42 8.01 -9.85
N GLY A 122 -9.49 8.40 -8.58
CA GLY A 122 -10.73 8.92 -7.98
C GLY A 122 -11.79 7.86 -7.67
N ALA A 123 -11.54 6.58 -7.92
CA ALA A 123 -12.52 5.53 -7.68
C ALA A 123 -12.75 5.27 -6.18
N ALA A 124 -13.98 4.89 -5.83
CA ALA A 124 -14.33 4.41 -4.51
C ALA A 124 -14.16 2.89 -4.43
N ILE A 125 -13.28 2.44 -3.52
CA ILE A 125 -13.05 1.03 -3.23
C ILE A 125 -14.01 0.62 -2.11
N PRO A 126 -14.99 -0.26 -2.36
CA PRO A 126 -15.89 -0.72 -1.31
C PRO A 126 -15.18 -1.67 -0.33
N ALA A 127 -15.65 -1.71 0.92
CA ALA A 127 -15.24 -2.75 1.85
C ALA A 127 -15.56 -4.15 1.28
N PRO A 128 -14.68 -5.13 1.51
CA PRO A 128 -14.81 -6.48 0.95
C PRO A 128 -15.90 -7.32 1.63
#